data_AF-A0A7X6UNH6-F1
#
_entry.id   AF-A0A7X6UNH6-F1
#
_cell.length_a   1.000
_cell.length_b   1.000
_cell.length_c   1.000
_cell.angle_alpha   90.00
_cell.angle_beta   90.00
_cell.angle_gamma   90.00
#
_symmetry.space_group_name_H-M   'P 1'
#
loop_
_entity.id
_entity.type
_entity.pdbx_description
1 polymer ?
#
loop_
_entity_poly.entity_id
_entity_poly.type
_entity_poly.pdbx_seq_one_letter_code
_entity_poly.pdbx_strand_id
1 'polypeptide(L)'
;DDGIEFDAWDFFKGKVGSQYAYGHQYGYDTICVKEQNGSYSIEYAVCVSRGDGLLKQTERIKLTDLMHRNNEPLFEANAWNRNPSAAAETGLIEDKPKLKTSLPAKFDWRFFNGKAYIGPVKDQGACGSCYAFGACAAAEGTYNYAKNLTGYNRAVFSESFIMWCLSTLPPYGYHFYGCIGADFDYYELAALVNIGIIRESLFPYTVINPGCKHMDLPKEKFKSWHRVACNDIDAIKTAIITHGVVDAAVFADQDDFIDYTGGVYSDNINTCNQSPCYYAETDHGIALVGWDDTQNCWILRNSWGPAWGENGYMRISYKSANVACAVSYLTIGEPIKKPVLNDFDGDGKSDLAVFQLSTGNWYFNLSTVGADEVLNFGFAGCLPVSGDFDGDLLSDLAVYDTATGDWYMWLMAGRFVHVLNFGGQDFIPTSGDFTGDGADEFIAYDTRTGDWHIASLTDGYLFSLNFGFVGCIPVPGDYDGDGICDFAVFDQNTGDWYISFSSQKYAGIGVLRAFLGPDTYPAPGDYDGDGATEITAYKPEGGVWNFYNINQNKFLSESRFGYSIAYPVPGDYDGDSIDDLVVYDQYSGDWHILLSSGEYKVRKLFGGPGLIPVTR
;
A
#
# COMPACT_ATOMS: atom_id res chain seq x y z
N ASP A 1 20.46 -24.91 40.43
CA ASP A 1 21.80 -24.56 40.97
C ASP A 1 22.72 -25.74 41.28
N ASP A 2 22.22 -26.97 41.44
CA ASP A 2 23.03 -28.19 41.61
C ASP A 2 23.01 -29.13 40.39
N GLY A 3 22.21 -28.83 39.36
CA GLY A 3 22.16 -29.56 38.09
C GLY A 3 21.42 -30.90 38.16
N ILE A 4 20.64 -31.13 39.22
CA ILE A 4 19.87 -32.36 39.40
C ILE A 4 18.47 -32.16 38.81
N GLU A 5 18.11 -32.99 37.83
CA GLU A 5 16.79 -32.99 37.22
C GLU A 5 15.87 -33.98 37.93
N PHE A 6 14.63 -33.56 38.20
CA PHE A 6 13.60 -34.39 38.78
C PHE A 6 12.38 -34.45 37.88
N ASP A 7 11.57 -35.49 38.04
CA ASP A 7 10.24 -35.54 37.44
C ASP A 7 9.38 -34.40 38.02
N ALA A 8 8.92 -33.52 37.13
CA ALA A 8 8.16 -32.32 37.50
C ALA A 8 6.89 -32.66 38.30
N TRP A 9 6.30 -33.83 38.07
CA TRP A 9 5.08 -34.24 38.75
C TRP A 9 5.33 -34.72 40.18
N ASP A 10 6.45 -35.40 40.42
CA ASP A 10 6.88 -35.72 41.78
C ASP A 10 7.33 -34.47 42.56
N PHE A 11 7.83 -33.43 41.87
CA PHE A 11 8.10 -32.12 42.46
C PHE A 11 6.80 -31.40 42.89
N PHE A 12 5.79 -31.30 42.01
CA PHE A 12 4.52 -30.66 42.37
C PHE A 12 3.78 -31.36 43.50
N LYS A 13 3.94 -32.69 43.65
CA LYS A 13 3.42 -33.45 44.81
C LYS A 13 4.25 -33.29 46.08
N GLY A 14 5.34 -32.53 46.04
CA GLY A 14 6.25 -32.35 47.16
C GLY A 14 6.97 -33.63 47.59
N LYS A 15 7.16 -34.62 46.70
CA LYS A 15 7.94 -35.83 47.00
C LYS A 15 9.43 -35.62 46.83
N VAL A 16 9.81 -34.71 45.93
CA VAL A 16 11.18 -34.26 45.68
C VAL A 16 11.17 -32.73 45.70
N GLY A 17 12.26 -32.11 46.16
CA GLY A 17 12.34 -30.65 46.30
C GLY A 17 11.23 -30.04 47.17
N SER A 18 10.72 -30.79 48.16
CA SER A 18 9.54 -30.45 48.97
C SER A 18 9.61 -29.10 49.68
N GLN A 19 10.83 -28.59 49.91
CA GLN A 19 11.08 -27.27 50.47
C GLN A 19 10.87 -26.11 49.48
N TYR A 20 10.66 -26.39 48.19
CA TYR A 20 10.43 -25.40 47.13
C TYR A 20 9.04 -25.54 46.50
N ALA A 21 8.38 -26.69 46.66
CA ALA A 21 7.03 -26.92 46.15
C ALA A 21 5.97 -26.19 47.00
N TYR A 22 5.36 -25.16 46.42
CA TYR A 22 4.29 -24.30 46.94
C TYR A 22 3.17 -25.10 47.61
N GLY A 23 2.64 -26.12 46.93
CA GLY A 23 1.58 -26.98 47.50
C GLY A 23 2.00 -27.55 48.87
N HIS A 24 3.19 -28.13 48.95
CA HIS A 24 3.71 -28.72 50.18
C HIS A 24 4.05 -27.68 51.25
N GLN A 25 4.63 -26.52 50.88
CA GLN A 25 4.96 -25.44 51.83
C GLN A 25 3.75 -24.89 52.58
N TYR A 26 2.59 -24.85 51.91
CA TYR A 26 1.36 -24.28 52.47
C TYR A 26 0.34 -25.35 52.90
N GLY A 27 0.76 -26.63 52.98
CA GLY A 27 -0.05 -27.70 53.55
C GLY A 27 -1.12 -28.25 52.60
N TYR A 28 -0.88 -28.23 51.30
CA TYR A 28 -1.77 -28.76 50.26
C TYR A 28 -1.18 -29.99 49.56
N ASP A 29 -2.02 -30.99 49.28
CA ASP A 29 -1.70 -32.10 48.38
C ASP A 29 -2.18 -31.79 46.95
N THR A 30 -1.35 -32.08 45.95
CA THR A 30 -1.66 -31.84 44.53
C THR A 30 -2.14 -33.13 43.86
N ILE A 31 -3.35 -33.12 43.29
CA ILE A 31 -3.93 -34.27 42.58
C ILE A 31 -4.25 -33.93 41.11
N CYS A 32 -4.01 -34.89 40.21
CA CYS A 32 -4.48 -34.79 38.82
C CYS A 32 -5.99 -34.97 38.77
N VAL A 33 -6.68 -34.09 38.05
CA VAL A 33 -8.08 -34.33 37.67
C VAL A 33 -8.09 -35.21 36.43
N LYS A 34 -8.87 -36.29 36.46
CA LYS A 34 -9.18 -37.07 35.24
C LYS A 34 -10.44 -36.49 34.61
N GLU A 35 -10.35 -36.22 33.33
CA GLU A 35 -11.50 -35.89 32.47
C GLU A 35 -12.41 -37.12 32.31
N GLN A 36 -13.66 -36.92 31.91
CA GLN A 36 -14.66 -38.00 31.82
C GLN A 36 -14.26 -39.15 30.87
N ASN A 37 -13.37 -38.87 29.92
CA ASN A 37 -12.79 -39.83 28.97
C ASN A 37 -11.60 -40.64 29.57
N GLY A 38 -11.23 -40.40 30.84
CA GLY A 38 -10.12 -41.06 31.52
C GLY A 38 -8.73 -40.44 31.30
N SER A 39 -8.61 -39.39 30.46
CA SER A 39 -7.35 -38.64 30.30
C SER A 39 -7.13 -37.66 31.46
N TYR A 40 -5.88 -37.28 31.72
CA TYR A 40 -5.58 -36.28 32.73
C TYR A 40 -5.76 -34.86 32.18
N SER A 41 -6.29 -33.96 33.00
CA SER A 41 -6.46 -32.55 32.66
C SER A 41 -5.10 -31.86 32.58
N ILE A 42 -4.85 -31.12 31.49
CA ILE A 42 -3.65 -30.29 31.31
C ILE A 42 -3.86 -28.86 31.82
N GLU A 43 -5.12 -28.46 32.05
CA GLU A 43 -5.46 -27.09 32.41
C GLU A 43 -5.37 -26.85 33.92
N TYR A 44 -5.69 -27.83 34.78
CA TYR A 44 -5.79 -27.61 36.23
C TYR A 44 -5.16 -28.72 37.07
N ALA A 45 -4.54 -28.31 38.18
CA ALA A 45 -4.22 -29.16 39.30
C ALA A 45 -5.10 -28.77 40.50
N VAL A 46 -5.47 -29.74 41.32
CA VAL A 46 -6.27 -29.49 42.53
C VAL A 46 -5.39 -29.49 43.75
N CYS A 47 -5.42 -28.41 44.52
CA CYS A 47 -4.77 -28.30 45.82
C CYS A 47 -5.77 -28.66 46.93
N VAL A 48 -5.45 -29.69 47.73
CA VAL A 48 -6.29 -30.17 48.84
C VAL A 48 -5.62 -29.89 50.18
N SER A 49 -6.25 -29.12 51.06
CA SER A 49 -5.69 -28.81 52.39
C SER A 49 -5.50 -30.08 53.25
N ARG A 50 -4.32 -30.23 53.87
CA ARG A 50 -4.02 -31.29 54.85
C ARG A 50 -4.57 -30.89 56.22
N GLY A 51 -5.78 -31.37 56.53
CA GLY A 51 -6.36 -31.25 57.88
C GLY A 51 -7.53 -32.20 58.16
N ASP A 52 -7.32 -33.08 59.13
CA ASP A 52 -8.30 -33.81 59.96
C ASP A 52 -9.49 -34.52 59.27
N GLY A 53 -9.21 -35.24 58.18
CA GLY A 53 -10.10 -36.31 57.71
C GLY A 53 -11.42 -35.86 57.08
N LEU A 54 -11.59 -34.58 56.76
CA LEU A 54 -12.76 -34.05 56.03
C LEU A 54 -12.30 -33.04 54.98
N LEU A 55 -12.59 -33.34 53.71
CA LEU A 55 -12.37 -32.46 52.54
C LEU A 55 -13.05 -31.10 52.77
N LYS A 56 -12.29 -30.09 53.20
CA LYS A 56 -12.76 -28.72 53.34
C LYS A 56 -11.95 -27.82 52.40
N GLN A 57 -12.63 -27.40 51.34
CA GLN A 57 -12.19 -26.55 50.24
C GLN A 57 -11.17 -27.17 49.28
N THR A 58 -11.67 -27.38 48.05
CA THR A 58 -10.92 -27.82 46.89
C THR A 58 -10.71 -26.58 46.02
N GLU A 59 -9.51 -26.00 46.03
CA GLU A 59 -9.18 -24.90 45.10
C GLU A 59 -8.63 -25.53 43.82
N ARG A 60 -9.25 -25.20 42.68
CA ARG A 60 -8.74 -25.56 41.35
C ARG A 60 -7.82 -24.44 40.91
N ILE A 61 -6.55 -24.75 40.71
CA ILE A 61 -5.55 -23.78 40.26
C ILE A 61 -5.07 -24.26 38.89
N LYS A 62 -4.98 -23.34 37.92
CA LYS A 62 -4.42 -23.68 36.62
C LYS A 62 -2.98 -24.17 36.81
N LEU A 63 -2.57 -25.19 36.05
CA LEU A 63 -1.22 -25.74 36.20
C LEU A 63 -0.15 -24.65 35.95
N THR A 64 -0.42 -23.72 35.03
CA THR A 64 0.40 -22.54 34.75
C THR A 64 0.57 -21.63 35.99
N ASP A 65 -0.52 -21.36 36.71
CA ASP A 65 -0.49 -20.51 37.90
C ASP A 65 0.27 -21.18 39.05
N LEU A 66 0.18 -22.51 39.15
CA LEU A 66 0.95 -23.30 40.09
C LEU A 66 2.44 -23.27 39.75
N MET A 67 2.81 -23.31 38.47
CA MET A 67 4.20 -23.17 38.01
C MET A 67 4.78 -21.79 38.35
N HIS A 68 4.02 -20.72 38.12
CA HIS A 68 4.41 -19.36 38.52
C HIS A 68 4.65 -19.25 40.03
N ARG A 69 3.79 -19.84 40.85
CA ARG A 69 3.91 -19.79 42.32
C ARG A 69 5.08 -20.63 42.87
N ASN A 70 5.61 -21.58 42.09
CA ASN A 70 6.77 -22.40 42.45
C ASN A 70 8.11 -21.78 42.07
N ASN A 71 8.11 -20.57 41.49
CA ASN A 71 9.32 -19.84 41.15
C ASN A 71 10.26 -20.62 40.18
N GLU A 72 9.67 -21.45 39.32
CA GLU A 72 10.36 -22.20 38.25
C GLU A 72 10.97 -21.25 37.21
N PRO A 73 12.23 -21.44 36.77
CA PRO A 73 12.97 -20.48 35.94
C PRO A 73 12.63 -20.54 34.44
N LEU A 74 11.48 -21.12 34.05
CA LEU A 74 10.93 -20.93 32.69
C LEU A 74 10.15 -19.61 32.53
N PHE A 75 10.20 -18.73 33.54
CA PHE A 75 9.79 -17.34 33.44
C PHE A 75 10.79 -16.47 34.22
N GLU A 76 11.76 -15.86 33.54
CA GLU A 76 12.48 -14.73 34.14
C GLU A 76 11.57 -13.50 34.13
N ALA A 77 10.88 -13.29 35.25
CA ALA A 77 10.15 -12.06 35.57
C ALA A 77 11.07 -10.85 35.87
N ASN A 78 12.33 -10.84 35.41
CA ASN A 78 13.32 -9.80 35.74
C ASN A 78 13.99 -9.13 34.52
N ALA A 79 13.34 -9.10 33.36
CA ALA A 79 13.65 -8.12 32.31
C ALA A 79 12.94 -6.75 32.54
N TRP A 80 12.39 -6.51 33.74
CA TRP A 80 11.85 -5.21 34.16
C TRP A 80 12.93 -4.20 34.62
N ASN A 81 14.11 -4.20 33.98
CA ASN A 81 14.94 -3.00 34.01
C ASN A 81 14.40 -2.04 32.94
N ARG A 82 13.35 -1.32 33.34
CA ARG A 82 12.79 -0.18 32.61
C ARG A 82 13.92 0.81 32.34
N ASN A 83 14.45 0.77 31.13
CA ASN A 83 14.72 2.03 30.45
C ASN A 83 13.33 2.54 30.02
N PRO A 84 12.84 3.70 30.49
CA PRO A 84 11.52 4.22 30.13
C PRO A 84 11.35 4.61 28.65
N SER A 85 12.17 4.06 27.76
CA SER A 85 12.37 4.50 26.37
C SER A 85 12.44 3.34 25.35
N ALA A 86 11.86 2.17 25.63
CA ALA A 86 11.88 1.04 24.68
C ALA A 86 10.55 0.27 24.52
N ALA A 87 9.51 0.57 25.30
CA ALA A 87 8.20 -0.09 25.18
C ALA A 87 7.03 0.90 25.30
N ALA A 88 7.30 2.17 24.98
CA ALA A 88 6.25 3.13 24.61
C ALA A 88 5.78 2.91 23.15
N GLU A 89 6.18 1.82 22.49
CA GLU A 89 6.29 1.73 21.02
C GLU A 89 5.54 0.54 20.37
N THR A 90 4.47 0.01 20.96
CA THR A 90 3.60 -0.99 20.30
C THR A 90 2.45 -0.31 19.55
N GLY A 91 2.80 0.65 18.66
CA GLY A 91 1.89 1.45 17.84
C GLY A 91 2.06 2.95 18.12
N LEU A 92 2.36 3.74 17.09
CA LEU A 92 2.43 5.20 17.22
C LEU A 92 1.00 5.74 17.38
N ILE A 93 0.65 6.28 18.55
CA ILE A 93 -0.66 6.93 18.74
C ILE A 93 -0.63 8.26 17.99
N GLU A 94 -1.45 8.38 16.96
CA GLU A 94 -1.68 9.65 16.26
C GLU A 94 -3.05 10.19 16.69
N ASP A 95 -3.06 11.28 17.46
CA ASP A 95 -4.29 11.79 18.08
C ASP A 95 -5.37 12.15 17.05
N LYS A 96 -4.98 12.57 15.84
CA LYS A 96 -5.83 12.71 14.64
C LYS A 96 -4.98 12.62 13.38
N PRO A 97 -5.18 11.63 12.50
CA PRO A 97 -4.60 11.69 11.17
C PRO A 97 -5.10 12.95 10.45
N LYS A 98 -4.22 13.63 9.71
CA LYS A 98 -4.53 14.96 9.15
C LYS A 98 -5.28 14.84 7.82
N LEU A 99 -6.46 15.45 7.73
CA LEU A 99 -7.18 15.64 6.45
C LEU A 99 -6.97 17.08 5.93
N LYS A 100 -6.77 17.25 4.60
CA LYS A 100 -6.77 18.58 3.94
C LYS A 100 -8.18 19.12 3.67
N THR A 101 -9.21 18.27 3.67
CA THR A 101 -10.60 18.60 3.31
C THR A 101 -11.61 18.13 4.37
N SER A 102 -12.91 18.40 4.17
CA SER A 102 -13.98 17.91 5.07
C SER A 102 -14.40 16.48 4.73
N LEU A 103 -14.66 15.65 5.74
CA LEU A 103 -15.12 14.26 5.56
C LEU A 103 -16.49 14.20 4.85
N PRO A 104 -16.69 13.27 3.90
CA PRO A 104 -17.99 13.03 3.30
C PRO A 104 -18.97 12.36 4.28
N ALA A 105 -20.27 12.56 4.06
CA ALA A 105 -21.31 11.95 4.90
C ALA A 105 -21.42 10.42 4.75
N LYS A 106 -20.95 9.86 3.62
CA LYS A 106 -20.90 8.42 3.36
C LYS A 106 -19.62 8.08 2.63
N PHE A 107 -19.08 6.92 2.93
CA PHE A 107 -17.88 6.41 2.27
C PHE A 107 -17.85 4.88 2.36
N ASP A 108 -17.39 4.20 1.31
CA ASP A 108 -17.38 2.72 1.25
C ASP A 108 -16.29 2.19 0.30
N TRP A 109 -15.25 1.55 0.83
CA TRP A 109 -14.18 0.95 0.02
C TRP A 109 -14.63 -0.22 -0.88
N ARG A 110 -15.82 -0.78 -0.64
CA ARG A 110 -16.42 -1.76 -1.56
C ARG A 110 -16.78 -1.13 -2.90
N PHE A 111 -17.06 0.17 -2.90
CA PHE A 111 -17.47 0.92 -4.08
C PHE A 111 -17.09 2.39 -3.94
N PHE A 112 -15.90 2.73 -4.42
CA PHE A 112 -15.37 4.09 -4.45
C PHE A 112 -15.04 4.46 -5.90
N ASN A 113 -15.61 5.57 -6.39
CA ASN A 113 -15.46 6.04 -7.78
C ASN A 113 -15.74 4.96 -8.85
N GLY A 114 -16.72 4.09 -8.61
CA GLY A 114 -17.05 2.99 -9.53
C GLY A 114 -16.15 1.77 -9.44
N LYS A 115 -15.07 1.83 -8.65
CA LYS A 115 -14.09 0.76 -8.46
C LYS A 115 -14.24 0.12 -7.07
N ALA A 116 -13.83 -1.15 -6.95
CA ALA A 116 -13.84 -1.89 -5.69
C ALA A 116 -12.39 -2.21 -5.28
N TYR A 117 -11.95 -1.67 -4.14
CA TYR A 117 -10.57 -1.77 -3.65
C TYR A 117 -10.36 -2.91 -2.66
N ILE A 118 -11.43 -3.51 -2.15
CA ILE A 118 -11.34 -4.62 -1.19
C ILE A 118 -11.80 -5.95 -1.81
N GLY A 119 -11.14 -7.02 -1.40
CA GLY A 119 -11.38 -8.39 -1.89
C GLY A 119 -12.72 -9.00 -1.42
N PRO A 120 -13.06 -10.20 -1.92
CA PRO A 120 -14.25 -10.92 -1.48
C PRO A 120 -14.20 -11.23 0.03
N VAL A 121 -15.35 -11.35 0.67
CA VAL A 121 -15.43 -11.83 2.07
C VAL A 121 -14.91 -13.27 2.14
N LYS A 122 -14.09 -13.54 3.17
CA LYS A 122 -13.53 -14.85 3.46
C LYS A 122 -14.21 -15.49 4.68
N ASP A 123 -13.86 -16.74 4.97
CA ASP A 123 -14.44 -17.53 6.06
C ASP A 123 -13.33 -18.19 6.89
N GLN A 124 -13.22 -17.80 8.16
CA GLN A 124 -12.26 -18.35 9.11
C GLN A 124 -12.63 -19.74 9.62
N GLY A 125 -13.90 -20.15 9.46
CA GLY A 125 -14.45 -21.39 9.99
C GLY A 125 -14.37 -21.45 11.52
N ALA A 126 -14.17 -22.66 12.06
CA ALA A 126 -14.09 -22.90 13.51
C ALA A 126 -12.73 -22.55 14.14
N CYS A 127 -11.89 -21.77 13.45
CA CYS A 127 -10.56 -21.38 13.90
C CYS A 127 -10.62 -19.96 14.48
N GLY A 128 -10.04 -19.73 15.65
CA GLY A 128 -9.91 -18.42 16.29
C GLY A 128 -8.84 -17.55 15.63
N SER A 129 -8.96 -17.31 14.32
CA SER A 129 -7.97 -16.57 13.52
C SER A 129 -8.47 -15.21 13.04
N CYS A 130 -9.51 -14.67 13.66
CA CYS A 130 -10.09 -13.36 13.31
C CYS A 130 -9.05 -12.22 13.32
N TYR A 131 -8.06 -12.27 14.22
CA TYR A 131 -6.92 -11.34 14.23
C TYR A 131 -6.17 -11.32 12.89
N ALA A 132 -5.94 -12.49 12.27
CA ALA A 132 -5.24 -12.57 10.99
C ALA A 132 -6.12 -12.06 9.84
N PHE A 133 -7.43 -12.33 9.89
CA PHE A 133 -8.38 -11.82 8.89
C PHE A 133 -8.58 -10.31 8.97
N GLY A 134 -8.67 -9.73 10.17
CA GLY A 134 -8.71 -8.28 10.39
C GLY A 134 -7.47 -7.61 9.81
N ALA A 135 -6.28 -8.09 10.20
CA ALA A 135 -5.01 -7.55 9.72
C ALA A 135 -4.85 -7.70 8.20
N CYS A 136 -5.22 -8.85 7.62
CA CYS A 136 -5.25 -9.03 6.18
C CYS A 136 -6.23 -8.07 5.50
N ALA A 137 -7.43 -7.86 6.04
CA ALA A 137 -8.41 -6.95 5.43
C ALA A 137 -7.94 -5.49 5.46
N ALA A 138 -7.31 -5.05 6.56
CA ALA A 138 -6.66 -3.75 6.65
C ALA A 138 -5.52 -3.62 5.64
N ALA A 139 -4.61 -4.60 5.62
CA ALA A 139 -3.50 -4.66 4.67
C ALA A 139 -3.96 -4.63 3.21
N GLU A 140 -4.97 -5.42 2.86
CA GLU A 140 -5.58 -5.46 1.52
C GLU A 140 -6.13 -4.09 1.14
N GLY A 141 -6.94 -3.47 2.02
CA GLY A 141 -7.55 -2.17 1.74
C GLY A 141 -6.53 -1.06 1.60
N THR A 142 -5.55 -0.99 2.51
CA THR A 142 -4.44 -0.02 2.46
C THR A 142 -3.59 -0.21 1.20
N TYR A 143 -3.15 -1.44 0.94
CA TYR A 143 -2.27 -1.73 -0.20
C TYR A 143 -2.97 -1.49 -1.53
N ASN A 144 -4.21 -2.00 -1.70
CA ASN A 144 -4.95 -1.84 -2.94
C ASN A 144 -5.29 -0.39 -3.23
N TYR A 145 -5.68 0.38 -2.21
CA TYR A 145 -5.93 1.81 -2.39
C TYR A 145 -4.65 2.53 -2.83
N ALA A 146 -3.55 2.33 -2.11
CA ALA A 146 -2.29 3.00 -2.38
C ALA A 146 -1.60 2.60 -3.69
N LYS A 147 -1.90 1.40 -4.19
CA LYS A 147 -1.39 0.85 -5.46
C LYS A 147 -2.43 0.93 -6.59
N ASN A 148 -3.56 1.60 -6.35
CA ASN A 148 -4.73 1.66 -7.24
C ASN A 148 -5.24 0.30 -7.78
N LEU A 149 -5.02 -0.79 -7.04
CA LEU A 149 -5.39 -2.13 -7.47
C LEU A 149 -6.88 -2.36 -7.27
N THR A 150 -7.60 -2.64 -8.36
CA THR A 150 -9.05 -2.83 -8.34
C THR A 150 -9.46 -4.09 -9.13
N GLY A 151 -10.72 -4.50 -9.00
CA GLY A 151 -11.24 -5.66 -9.74
C GLY A 151 -10.48 -6.97 -9.45
N TYR A 152 -10.02 -7.65 -10.50
CA TYR A 152 -9.26 -8.90 -10.37
C TYR A 152 -7.77 -8.68 -9.98
N ASN A 153 -7.26 -7.46 -10.10
CA ASN A 153 -5.86 -7.12 -9.83
C ASN A 153 -5.60 -6.82 -8.35
N ARG A 154 -6.66 -6.74 -7.53
CA ARG A 154 -6.54 -6.55 -6.09
C ARG A 154 -5.61 -7.56 -5.45
N ALA A 155 -4.75 -7.07 -4.57
CA ALA A 155 -4.10 -7.88 -3.57
C ALA A 155 -5.14 -8.55 -2.67
N VAL A 156 -4.90 -9.85 -2.45
CA VAL A 156 -5.56 -10.68 -1.45
C VAL A 156 -4.43 -11.32 -0.66
N PHE A 157 -4.38 -11.07 0.65
CA PHE A 157 -3.25 -11.47 1.50
C PHE A 157 -3.53 -12.72 2.30
N SER A 158 -2.45 -13.41 2.70
CA SER A 158 -2.51 -14.74 3.32
C SER A 158 -2.62 -14.68 4.85
N GLU A 159 -3.78 -15.09 5.38
CA GLU A 159 -3.96 -15.27 6.83
C GLU A 159 -3.09 -16.42 7.36
N SER A 160 -2.93 -17.49 6.58
CA SER A 160 -2.04 -18.62 6.91
C SER A 160 -0.61 -18.17 7.17
N PHE A 161 -0.12 -17.16 6.45
CA PHE A 161 1.22 -16.65 6.65
C PHE A 161 1.37 -15.95 8.01
N ILE A 162 0.38 -15.15 8.43
CA ILE A 162 0.37 -14.54 9.76
C ILE A 162 0.34 -15.65 10.83
N MET A 163 -0.59 -16.59 10.70
CA MET A 163 -0.82 -17.62 11.71
C MET A 163 0.33 -18.61 11.88
N TRP A 164 0.96 -19.03 10.77
CA TRP A 164 1.87 -20.18 10.76
C TRP A 164 3.32 -19.83 10.45
N CYS A 165 3.59 -18.64 9.90
CA CYS A 165 4.95 -18.19 9.59
C CYS A 165 5.40 -17.06 10.50
N LEU A 166 4.64 -15.97 10.61
CA LEU A 166 5.01 -14.86 11.48
C LEU A 166 5.06 -15.30 12.95
N SER A 167 4.18 -16.24 13.35
CA SER A 167 4.20 -16.85 14.70
C SER A 167 5.46 -17.65 15.04
N THR A 168 6.31 -17.98 14.06
CA THR A 168 7.57 -18.71 14.31
C THR A 168 8.74 -17.79 14.65
N LEU A 169 8.55 -16.47 14.51
CA LEU A 169 9.61 -15.47 14.66
C LEU A 169 9.45 -14.71 15.99
N PRO A 170 10.52 -14.58 16.79
CA PRO A 170 10.56 -13.58 17.84
C PRO A 170 10.58 -12.16 17.23
N PRO A 171 9.87 -11.16 17.81
CA PRO A 171 9.07 -11.25 19.04
C PRO A 171 7.64 -11.80 18.86
N TYR A 172 7.15 -11.93 17.63
CA TYR A 172 5.75 -12.20 17.29
C TYR A 172 5.18 -13.53 17.80
N GLY A 173 6.00 -14.57 17.92
CA GLY A 173 5.53 -15.90 18.33
C GLY A 173 4.90 -15.97 19.73
N TYR A 174 5.16 -14.99 20.59
CA TYR A 174 4.51 -14.87 21.90
C TYR A 174 3.10 -14.27 21.83
N HIS A 175 2.71 -13.75 20.67
CA HIS A 175 1.45 -13.02 20.48
C HIS A 175 0.45 -13.82 19.63
N PHE A 176 0.90 -14.78 18.82
CA PHE A 176 0.03 -15.55 17.91
C PHE A 176 -0.05 -17.02 18.28
N TYR A 177 -1.26 -17.51 18.50
CA TYR A 177 -1.53 -18.88 18.95
C TYR A 177 -2.29 -19.70 17.90
N GLY A 178 -2.12 -19.37 16.62
CA GLY A 178 -2.78 -20.04 15.50
C GLY A 178 -4.31 -19.93 15.61
N CYS A 179 -5.00 -21.08 15.74
CA CYS A 179 -6.46 -21.13 15.90
C CYS A 179 -6.97 -20.88 17.32
N ILE A 180 -6.09 -20.66 18.30
CA ILE A 180 -6.50 -20.34 19.68
C ILE A 180 -6.74 -18.83 19.85
N GLY A 181 -6.19 -17.99 18.96
CA GLY A 181 -6.30 -16.55 19.01
C GLY A 181 -4.95 -15.84 18.90
N ALA A 182 -5.00 -14.53 19.16
CA ALA A 182 -3.85 -13.69 19.42
C ALA A 182 -4.14 -12.84 20.67
N ASP A 183 -3.13 -12.18 21.21
CA ASP A 183 -3.35 -11.19 22.27
C ASP A 183 -3.76 -9.81 21.72
N PHE A 184 -3.99 -8.85 22.63
CA PHE A 184 -4.50 -7.51 22.33
C PHE A 184 -3.40 -6.50 22.01
N ASP A 185 -2.17 -6.95 21.76
CA ASP A 185 -1.05 -6.05 21.51
C ASP A 185 -0.91 -5.68 20.02
N TYR A 186 -1.68 -6.31 19.14
CA TYR A 186 -1.73 -6.08 17.68
C TYR A 186 -0.38 -6.30 16.99
N TYR A 187 0.39 -7.28 17.47
CA TYR A 187 1.70 -7.60 16.90
C TYR A 187 1.61 -8.09 15.45
N GLU A 188 0.45 -8.49 14.97
CA GLU A 188 0.20 -8.83 13.58
C GLU A 188 0.49 -7.63 12.68
N LEU A 189 0.04 -6.43 13.04
CA LEU A 189 0.33 -5.20 12.29
C LEU A 189 1.82 -4.83 12.36
N ALA A 190 2.45 -5.00 13.53
CA ALA A 190 3.89 -4.80 13.68
C ALA A 190 4.71 -5.80 12.83
N ALA A 191 4.22 -7.04 12.68
CA ALA A 191 4.84 -8.04 11.82
C ALA A 191 4.67 -7.68 10.34
N LEU A 192 3.54 -7.10 9.94
CA LEU A 192 3.32 -6.62 8.57
C LEU A 192 4.27 -5.46 8.21
N VAL A 193 4.62 -4.61 9.17
CA VAL A 193 5.60 -3.53 8.95
C VAL A 193 7.03 -4.09 8.87
N ASN A 194 7.45 -4.88 9.85
CA ASN A 194 8.85 -5.29 9.96
C ASN A 194 9.23 -6.42 8.99
N ILE A 195 8.30 -7.36 8.76
CA ILE A 195 8.54 -8.58 7.97
C ILE A 195 7.77 -8.55 6.65
N GLY A 196 6.52 -8.07 6.67
CA GLY A 196 5.65 -8.05 5.49
C GLY A 196 4.75 -9.29 5.38
N ILE A 197 3.97 -9.34 4.31
CA ILE A 197 2.96 -10.36 4.04
C ILE A 197 3.01 -10.87 2.60
N ILE A 198 2.54 -12.10 2.37
CA ILE A 198 2.47 -12.72 1.06
C ILE A 198 1.03 -12.84 0.56
N ARG A 199 0.86 -13.03 -0.75
CA ARG A 199 -0.45 -13.23 -1.38
C ARG A 199 -1.11 -14.55 -0.95
N GLU A 200 -2.43 -14.53 -0.82
CA GLU A 200 -3.27 -15.71 -0.49
C GLU A 200 -3.06 -16.87 -1.48
N SER A 201 -2.82 -16.56 -2.75
CA SER A 201 -2.55 -17.57 -3.79
C SER A 201 -1.27 -18.38 -3.55
N LEU A 202 -0.31 -17.84 -2.79
CA LEU A 202 0.97 -18.49 -2.47
C LEU A 202 0.86 -19.38 -1.24
N PHE A 203 0.04 -18.99 -0.26
CA PHE A 203 -0.21 -19.78 0.93
C PHE A 203 -1.69 -19.68 1.33
N PRO A 204 -2.56 -20.49 0.72
CA PRO A 204 -3.99 -20.43 0.98
C PRO A 204 -4.34 -20.69 2.44
N TYR A 205 -5.48 -20.14 2.88
CA TYR A 205 -5.97 -20.29 4.25
C TYR A 205 -6.09 -21.77 4.66
N THR A 206 -5.52 -22.10 5.82
CA THR A 206 -5.62 -23.44 6.40
C THR A 206 -5.67 -23.40 7.91
N VAL A 207 -6.56 -24.22 8.47
CA VAL A 207 -6.82 -24.31 9.92
C VAL A 207 -5.90 -25.33 10.61
N ILE A 208 -5.19 -26.17 9.85
CA ILE A 208 -4.26 -27.18 10.39
C ILE A 208 -2.86 -26.64 10.21
N ASN A 209 -2.11 -26.48 11.32
CA ASN A 209 -0.73 -26.00 11.29
C ASN A 209 0.14 -26.85 10.35
N PRO A 210 0.54 -26.32 9.17
CA PRO A 210 1.34 -27.06 8.21
C PRO A 210 2.86 -26.85 8.43
N GLY A 211 3.23 -26.12 9.49
CA GLY A 211 4.54 -25.51 9.68
C GLY A 211 4.77 -24.32 8.74
N CYS A 212 5.76 -23.49 9.04
CA CYS A 212 6.15 -22.43 8.12
C CYS A 212 7.05 -22.96 6.99
N LYS A 213 6.64 -22.71 5.74
CA LYS A 213 7.40 -23.07 4.53
C LYS A 213 7.67 -21.90 3.57
N HIS A 214 7.14 -20.72 3.91
CA HIS A 214 7.02 -19.60 2.96
C HIS A 214 7.76 -18.34 3.42
N MET A 215 8.65 -18.45 4.43
CA MET A 215 9.45 -17.31 4.92
C MET A 215 10.34 -16.68 3.85
N ASP A 216 10.76 -17.42 2.83
CA ASP A 216 11.70 -16.92 1.82
C ASP A 216 11.01 -16.28 0.60
N LEU A 217 9.67 -16.28 0.53
CA LEU A 217 8.94 -15.69 -0.58
C LEU A 217 8.99 -14.14 -0.54
N PRO A 218 8.86 -13.45 -1.69
CA PRO A 218 8.69 -12.00 -1.73
C PRO A 218 7.48 -11.57 -0.88
N LYS A 219 7.65 -10.48 -0.12
CA LYS A 219 6.65 -9.97 0.82
C LYS A 219 6.38 -8.51 0.55
N GLU A 220 5.12 -8.13 0.63
CA GLU A 220 4.71 -6.73 0.68
C GLU A 220 4.87 -6.21 2.10
N LYS A 221 5.54 -5.07 2.26
CA LYS A 221 5.77 -4.44 3.56
C LYS A 221 5.00 -3.14 3.68
N PHE A 222 4.59 -2.84 4.91
CA PHE A 222 3.96 -1.58 5.28
C PHE A 222 4.99 -0.66 5.96
N LYS A 223 4.81 0.66 5.87
CA LYS A 223 5.76 1.65 6.40
C LYS A 223 5.64 1.78 7.91
N SER A 224 4.42 1.93 8.40
CA SER A 224 4.13 2.04 9.82
C SER A 224 2.72 1.55 10.13
N TRP A 225 2.42 1.48 11.42
CA TRP A 225 1.08 1.22 11.90
C TRP A 225 0.81 2.09 13.12
N HIS A 226 -0.47 2.43 13.32
CA HIS A 226 -0.89 3.44 14.27
C HIS A 226 -2.19 3.02 14.94
N ARG A 227 -2.36 3.44 16.19
CA ARG A 227 -3.64 3.30 16.91
C ARG A 227 -4.41 4.61 16.83
N VAL A 228 -5.71 4.50 16.61
CA VAL A 228 -6.63 5.64 16.64
C VAL A 228 -7.07 5.89 18.08
N ALA A 229 -7.25 7.16 18.45
CA ALA A 229 -7.80 7.54 19.75
C ALA A 229 -9.20 6.89 19.96
N CYS A 230 -9.38 6.28 21.13
CA CYS A 230 -10.61 5.53 21.45
C CYS A 230 -11.85 6.42 21.33
N ASN A 231 -12.90 5.90 20.70
CA ASN A 231 -14.17 6.57 20.45
C ASN A 231 -14.07 7.89 19.65
N ASP A 232 -12.93 8.21 19.04
CA ASP A 232 -12.81 9.36 18.12
C ASP A 232 -13.30 8.95 16.73
N ILE A 233 -14.62 9.12 16.52
CA ILE A 233 -15.31 8.74 15.28
C ILE A 233 -14.72 9.47 14.07
N ASP A 234 -14.36 10.75 14.21
CA ASP A 234 -13.79 11.51 13.09
C ASP A 234 -12.37 11.05 12.77
N ALA A 235 -11.56 10.71 13.79
CA ALA A 235 -10.23 10.14 13.56
C ALA A 235 -10.30 8.76 12.89
N ILE A 236 -11.26 7.91 13.26
CA ILE A 236 -11.46 6.61 12.60
C ILE A 236 -11.88 6.80 11.13
N LYS A 237 -12.84 7.68 10.85
CA LYS A 237 -13.23 8.02 9.47
C LYS A 237 -12.05 8.55 8.66
N THR A 238 -11.24 9.41 9.28
CA THR A 238 -10.04 9.99 8.66
C THR A 238 -9.03 8.89 8.34
N ALA A 239 -8.76 7.97 9.27
CA ALA A 239 -7.90 6.83 9.01
C ALA A 239 -8.43 5.98 7.83
N ILE A 240 -9.75 5.74 7.79
CA ILE A 240 -10.36 4.96 6.69
C ILE A 240 -10.16 5.63 5.33
N ILE A 241 -10.47 6.92 5.21
CA ILE A 241 -10.42 7.59 3.90
C ILE A 241 -8.99 7.92 3.46
N THR A 242 -8.06 8.12 4.39
CA THR A 242 -6.67 8.48 4.08
C THR A 242 -5.77 7.26 3.89
N HIS A 243 -6.02 6.17 4.61
CA HIS A 243 -5.09 5.04 4.67
C HIS A 243 -5.71 3.70 4.23
N GLY A 244 -6.98 3.69 3.81
CA GLY A 244 -7.65 2.46 3.36
C GLY A 244 -8.48 1.79 4.45
N VAL A 245 -8.52 0.46 4.47
CA VAL A 245 -9.32 -0.26 5.48
C VAL A 245 -8.58 -0.27 6.81
N VAL A 246 -9.32 -0.10 7.91
CA VAL A 246 -8.74 -0.15 9.27
C VAL A 246 -9.05 -1.48 9.94
N ASP A 247 -8.09 -1.96 10.71
CA ASP A 247 -8.22 -3.12 11.59
C ASP A 247 -8.93 -2.67 12.88
N ALA A 248 -9.90 -3.45 13.36
CA ALA A 248 -10.59 -3.13 14.60
C ALA A 248 -11.07 -4.40 15.31
N ALA A 249 -11.42 -4.27 16.59
CA ALA A 249 -11.99 -5.36 17.37
C ALA A 249 -13.38 -5.00 17.90
N VAL A 250 -14.21 -6.03 18.07
CA VAL A 250 -15.56 -5.95 18.63
C VAL A 250 -15.75 -6.98 19.73
N PHE A 251 -16.78 -6.79 20.55
CA PHE A 251 -17.32 -7.81 21.44
C PHE A 251 -18.51 -8.50 20.77
N ALA A 252 -18.26 -9.68 20.21
CA ALA A 252 -19.16 -10.43 19.35
C ALA A 252 -19.85 -11.60 20.06
N ASP A 253 -19.50 -11.94 21.31
CA ASP A 253 -20.17 -12.97 22.12
C ASP A 253 -21.55 -12.50 22.64
N GLN A 254 -22.42 -12.08 21.71
CA GLN A 254 -23.82 -11.76 21.93
C GLN A 254 -24.67 -12.47 20.87
N ASP A 255 -25.78 -13.09 21.28
CA ASP A 255 -26.65 -13.88 20.39
C ASP A 255 -27.13 -13.05 19.18
N ASP A 256 -27.47 -11.78 19.39
CA ASP A 256 -27.96 -10.87 18.34
C ASP A 256 -26.84 -10.38 17.39
N PHE A 257 -25.59 -10.34 17.85
CA PHE A 257 -24.43 -10.13 16.99
C PHE A 257 -24.23 -11.35 16.09
N ILE A 258 -24.21 -12.55 16.70
CA ILE A 258 -24.00 -13.83 15.99
C ILE A 258 -25.09 -14.06 14.94
N ASP A 259 -26.35 -13.80 15.29
CA ASP A 259 -27.52 -14.03 14.43
C ASP A 259 -27.85 -12.85 13.49
N TYR A 260 -26.96 -11.85 13.38
CA TYR A 260 -27.21 -10.67 12.56
C TYR A 260 -27.47 -11.02 11.07
N THR A 261 -28.58 -10.51 10.53
CA THR A 261 -28.96 -10.68 9.10
C THR A 261 -29.14 -9.37 8.34
N GLY A 262 -29.11 -8.21 9.00
CA GLY A 262 -29.26 -6.91 8.36
C GLY A 262 -29.79 -5.78 9.24
N GLY A 263 -29.67 -4.54 8.76
CA GLY A 263 -30.02 -3.33 9.52
C GLY A 263 -28.81 -2.74 10.27
N VAL A 264 -29.02 -1.69 11.06
CA VAL A 264 -27.95 -1.13 11.90
C VAL A 264 -27.95 -1.85 13.25
N TYR A 265 -26.94 -2.68 13.51
CA TYR A 265 -26.74 -3.35 14.79
C TYR A 265 -26.43 -2.35 15.90
N SER A 266 -27.06 -2.51 17.05
CA SER A 266 -26.77 -1.73 18.25
C SER A 266 -26.99 -2.49 19.54
N ASP A 267 -26.17 -2.19 20.53
CA ASP A 267 -26.23 -2.76 21.87
C ASP A 267 -25.91 -1.71 22.95
N ASN A 268 -25.80 -2.17 24.19
CA ASN A 268 -25.42 -1.33 25.33
C ASN A 268 -23.92 -1.41 25.68
N ILE A 269 -23.11 -2.11 24.87
CA ILE A 269 -21.68 -2.30 25.07
C ILE A 269 -20.95 -1.22 24.26
N ASN A 270 -21.01 0.01 24.78
CA ASN A 270 -20.66 1.20 24.02
C ASN A 270 -19.65 2.13 24.71
N THR A 271 -18.86 1.58 25.63
CA THR A 271 -17.96 2.35 26.49
C THR A 271 -16.58 1.73 26.58
N CYS A 272 -15.55 2.49 26.19
CA CYS A 272 -14.15 2.08 26.31
C CYS A 272 -13.67 2.27 27.76
N ASN A 273 -14.15 1.43 28.67
CA ASN A 273 -14.00 1.61 30.12
C ASN A 273 -12.63 1.24 30.67
N GLN A 274 -11.72 0.75 29.83
CA GLN A 274 -10.39 0.30 30.26
C GLN A 274 -9.35 1.43 30.18
N SER A 275 -8.21 1.25 30.84
CA SER A 275 -7.09 2.19 30.79
C SER A 275 -5.77 1.45 30.64
N PRO A 276 -5.07 1.60 29.49
CA PRO A 276 -5.50 2.27 28.27
C PRO A 276 -6.82 1.75 27.67
N CYS A 277 -7.57 2.63 27.01
CA CYS A 277 -8.93 2.34 26.53
C CYS A 277 -9.01 1.33 25.38
N TYR A 278 -7.91 1.12 24.67
CA TYR A 278 -7.79 0.08 23.63
C TYR A 278 -7.69 -1.34 24.20
N TYR A 279 -7.65 -1.52 25.52
CA TYR A 279 -7.86 -2.81 26.18
C TYR A 279 -9.33 -3.09 26.51
N ALA A 280 -10.27 -2.30 25.96
CA ALA A 280 -11.69 -2.56 26.12
C ALA A 280 -12.02 -4.02 25.78
N GLU A 281 -13.02 -4.57 26.49
CA GLU A 281 -13.42 -5.96 26.33
C GLU A 281 -13.93 -6.17 24.90
N THR A 282 -13.15 -6.93 24.13
CA THR A 282 -13.38 -7.34 22.75
C THR A 282 -12.90 -8.79 22.63
N ASP A 283 -13.47 -9.55 21.72
CA ASP A 283 -13.21 -10.98 21.55
C ASP A 283 -13.08 -11.40 20.07
N HIS A 284 -13.33 -10.47 19.14
CA HIS A 284 -13.37 -10.77 17.72
C HIS A 284 -12.76 -9.65 16.87
N GLY A 285 -11.78 -10.00 16.04
CA GLY A 285 -11.13 -9.10 15.08
C GLY A 285 -11.94 -8.95 13.80
N ILE A 286 -12.09 -7.71 13.33
CA ILE A 286 -12.88 -7.32 12.16
C ILE A 286 -12.15 -6.20 11.41
N ALA A 287 -12.74 -5.74 10.30
CA ALA A 287 -12.26 -4.54 9.62
C ALA A 287 -13.40 -3.53 9.38
N LEU A 288 -13.08 -2.24 9.48
CA LEU A 288 -14.02 -1.17 9.10
C LEU A 288 -13.65 -0.64 7.71
N VAL A 289 -14.60 -0.69 6.78
CA VAL A 289 -14.39 -0.39 5.36
C VAL A 289 -15.07 0.89 4.89
N GLY A 290 -15.81 1.56 5.78
CA GLY A 290 -16.61 2.73 5.43
C GLY A 290 -17.60 3.13 6.52
N TRP A 291 -18.42 4.13 6.22
CA TRP A 291 -19.44 4.66 7.13
C TRP A 291 -20.65 5.27 6.41
N ASP A 292 -21.75 5.45 7.14
CA ASP A 292 -22.92 6.19 6.71
C ASP A 292 -23.47 7.06 7.85
N ASP A 293 -23.22 8.38 7.79
CA ASP A 293 -23.69 9.36 8.77
C ASP A 293 -25.21 9.53 8.78
N THR A 294 -25.90 9.21 7.69
CA THR A 294 -27.37 9.25 7.67
C THR A 294 -27.98 8.16 8.54
N GLN A 295 -27.18 7.14 8.88
CA GLN A 295 -27.57 5.99 9.69
C GLN A 295 -26.76 5.87 10.99
N ASN A 296 -25.78 6.75 11.22
CA ASN A 296 -24.84 6.72 12.35
C ASN A 296 -24.15 5.37 12.53
N CYS A 297 -23.65 4.79 11.43
CA CYS A 297 -23.05 3.46 11.44
C CYS A 297 -21.75 3.35 10.66
N TRP A 298 -20.91 2.42 11.11
CA TRP A 298 -19.80 1.86 10.35
C TRP A 298 -20.29 0.77 9.41
N ILE A 299 -19.51 0.53 8.36
CA ILE A 299 -19.60 -0.66 7.50
C ILE A 299 -18.47 -1.60 7.96
N LEU A 300 -18.84 -2.66 8.67
CA LEU A 300 -17.95 -3.68 9.19
C LEU A 300 -17.85 -4.85 8.20
N ARG A 301 -16.64 -5.28 7.87
CA ARG A 301 -16.34 -6.53 7.14
C ARG A 301 -16.02 -7.61 8.16
N ASN A 302 -16.74 -8.74 8.09
CA ASN A 302 -16.51 -9.89 8.95
C ASN A 302 -15.78 -11.01 8.19
N SER A 303 -15.37 -12.05 8.90
CA SER A 303 -14.66 -13.23 8.40
C SER A 303 -15.42 -14.53 8.67
N TRP A 304 -16.76 -14.47 8.74
CA TRP A 304 -17.64 -15.65 8.90
C TRP A 304 -18.33 -16.06 7.60
N GLY A 305 -17.69 -15.74 6.47
CA GLY A 305 -18.18 -16.05 5.13
C GLY A 305 -19.28 -15.10 4.64
N PRO A 306 -19.59 -15.14 3.34
CA PRO A 306 -20.54 -14.23 2.70
C PRO A 306 -22.00 -14.53 3.06
N ALA A 307 -22.30 -15.66 3.69
CA ALA A 307 -23.67 -16.03 4.07
C ALA A 307 -24.13 -15.33 5.37
N TRP A 308 -23.20 -14.86 6.19
CA TRP A 308 -23.49 -14.16 7.43
C TRP A 308 -23.80 -12.67 7.17
N GLY A 309 -24.77 -12.10 7.88
CA GLY A 309 -25.11 -10.68 7.75
C GLY A 309 -25.47 -10.21 6.34
N GLU A 310 -25.01 -9.02 5.97
CA GLU A 310 -25.27 -8.36 4.70
C GLU A 310 -24.18 -8.73 3.68
N ASN A 311 -24.19 -9.98 3.21
CA ASN A 311 -23.17 -10.57 2.34
C ASN A 311 -21.77 -10.60 2.98
N GLY A 312 -21.69 -10.95 4.26
CA GLY A 312 -20.46 -10.98 5.06
C GLY A 312 -20.08 -9.64 5.72
N TYR A 313 -20.97 -8.65 5.63
CA TYR A 313 -20.81 -7.33 6.26
C TYR A 313 -21.89 -7.08 7.31
N MET A 314 -21.64 -6.09 8.17
CA MET A 314 -22.60 -5.58 9.12
C MET A 314 -22.57 -4.05 9.08
N ARG A 315 -23.75 -3.42 9.13
CA ARG A 315 -23.85 -2.01 9.53
C ARG A 315 -23.96 -1.97 11.04
N ILE A 316 -22.99 -1.36 11.72
CA ILE A 316 -22.94 -1.32 13.19
C ILE A 316 -22.91 0.13 13.67
N SER A 317 -23.73 0.49 14.66
CA SER A 317 -23.72 1.84 15.20
C SER A 317 -22.34 2.20 15.76
N TYR A 318 -21.95 3.47 15.62
CA TYR A 318 -20.57 3.92 15.81
C TYR A 318 -19.85 3.51 17.10
N LYS A 319 -20.59 3.18 18.16
CA LYS A 319 -20.04 2.83 19.46
C LYS A 319 -20.40 1.43 19.94
N SER A 320 -21.30 0.71 19.27
CA SER A 320 -21.77 -0.60 19.72
C SER A 320 -20.66 -1.65 19.71
N ALA A 321 -20.82 -2.71 20.51
CA ALA A 321 -19.85 -3.81 20.63
C ALA A 321 -18.40 -3.35 20.85
N ASN A 322 -18.19 -2.20 21.51
CA ASN A 322 -16.88 -1.56 21.68
C ASN A 322 -16.09 -1.30 20.36
N VAL A 323 -16.76 -1.26 19.20
CA VAL A 323 -16.13 -1.22 17.87
C VAL A 323 -15.14 -0.06 17.66
N ALA A 324 -15.33 1.05 18.37
CA ALA A 324 -14.49 2.24 18.27
C ALA A 324 -13.42 2.33 19.36
N CYS A 325 -13.23 1.28 20.18
CA CYS A 325 -12.27 1.30 21.29
C CYS A 325 -10.87 0.85 20.90
N ALA A 326 -10.76 -0.10 19.98
CA ALA A 326 -9.50 -0.70 19.59
C ALA A 326 -9.41 -0.74 18.07
N VAL A 327 -9.06 0.41 17.48
CA VAL A 327 -8.95 0.62 16.03
C VAL A 327 -7.51 0.98 15.69
N SER A 328 -6.97 0.33 14.67
CA SER A 328 -5.61 0.51 14.19
C SER A 328 -5.60 0.63 12.66
N TYR A 329 -4.64 1.37 12.11
CA TYR A 329 -4.44 1.48 10.67
C TYR A 329 -3.00 1.25 10.29
N LEU A 330 -2.81 0.72 9.08
CA LEU A 330 -1.51 0.61 8.43
C LEU A 330 -1.28 1.85 7.58
N THR A 331 -0.03 2.27 7.47
CA THR A 331 0.40 3.16 6.39
C THR A 331 1.26 2.34 5.45
N ILE A 332 1.06 2.53 4.15
CA ILE A 332 2.09 2.19 3.19
C ILE A 332 3.10 3.35 3.18
N GLY A 333 4.32 3.12 2.68
CA GLY A 333 5.12 4.25 2.19
C GLY A 333 4.22 5.14 1.34
N GLU A 334 4.34 6.47 1.44
CA GLU A 334 3.44 7.45 0.78
C GLU A 334 2.82 6.83 -0.48
N PRO A 335 1.47 6.86 -0.64
CA PRO A 335 0.76 6.16 -1.73
C PRO A 335 1.60 6.34 -2.97
N ILE A 336 1.99 5.25 -3.69
CA ILE A 336 3.09 5.29 -4.70
C ILE A 336 2.99 6.67 -5.31
N LYS A 337 3.92 7.56 -4.95
CA LYS A 337 3.93 8.87 -5.59
C LYS A 337 4.02 8.47 -7.05
N LYS A 338 2.99 8.78 -7.85
CA LYS A 338 3.16 8.66 -9.29
C LYS A 338 4.51 9.31 -9.57
N PRO A 339 5.46 8.59 -10.19
CA PRO A 339 6.79 9.14 -10.42
C PRO A 339 6.60 10.53 -10.98
N VAL A 340 7.10 11.54 -10.26
CA VAL A 340 6.98 12.91 -10.74
C VAL A 340 7.91 12.98 -11.94
N LEU A 341 7.35 13.40 -13.07
CA LEU A 341 8.09 13.45 -14.33
C LEU A 341 9.36 14.27 -14.13
N ASN A 342 10.52 13.70 -14.49
CA ASN A 342 11.81 14.37 -14.35
C ASN A 342 12.19 14.78 -12.92
N ASP A 343 11.72 14.10 -11.87
CA ASP A 343 12.22 14.29 -10.49
C ASP A 343 13.55 13.55 -10.29
N PHE A 344 14.67 14.16 -10.68
CA PHE A 344 16.00 13.53 -10.65
C PHE A 344 16.64 13.59 -9.26
N ASP A 345 16.15 14.47 -8.36
CA ASP A 345 16.69 14.67 -7.01
C ASP A 345 15.78 14.18 -5.86
N GLY A 346 14.58 13.72 -6.18
CA GLY A 346 13.65 13.04 -5.28
C GLY A 346 12.88 13.96 -4.35
N ASP A 347 12.80 15.25 -4.65
CA ASP A 347 12.09 16.22 -3.83
C ASP A 347 10.57 16.23 -4.09
N GLY A 348 10.11 15.46 -5.07
CA GLY A 348 8.72 15.37 -5.50
C GLY A 348 8.31 16.47 -6.47
N LYS A 349 9.25 17.05 -7.21
CA LYS A 349 8.99 18.05 -8.27
C LYS A 349 9.72 17.68 -9.54
N SER A 350 9.17 18.13 -10.66
CA SER A 350 9.81 18.08 -11.95
C SER A 350 11.01 19.00 -11.97
N ASP A 351 12.17 18.48 -12.36
CA ASP A 351 13.37 19.26 -12.60
C ASP A 351 13.47 19.67 -14.07
N LEU A 352 14.16 20.78 -14.33
CA LEU A 352 14.45 21.18 -15.70
C LEU A 352 15.63 20.38 -16.22
N ALA A 353 15.45 19.71 -17.35
CA ALA A 353 16.54 19.02 -18.04
C ALA A 353 16.54 19.30 -19.55
N VAL A 354 17.74 19.45 -20.09
CA VAL A 354 17.96 19.54 -21.54
C VAL A 354 19.09 18.62 -21.98
N PHE A 355 18.96 18.07 -23.19
CA PHE A 355 19.90 17.13 -23.78
C PHE A 355 20.51 17.69 -25.06
N GLN A 356 21.83 17.59 -25.19
CA GLN A 356 22.55 18.05 -26.37
C GLN A 356 22.78 16.90 -27.36
N LEU A 357 21.99 16.87 -28.44
CA LEU A 357 22.02 15.81 -29.47
C LEU A 357 23.37 15.60 -30.16
N SER A 358 24.20 16.64 -30.21
CA SER A 358 25.52 16.59 -30.89
C SER A 358 26.63 15.97 -30.08
N THR A 359 26.48 15.89 -28.76
CA THR A 359 27.51 15.38 -27.84
C THR A 359 27.00 14.24 -26.96
N GLY A 360 25.69 14.20 -26.71
CA GLY A 360 25.07 13.29 -25.77
C GLY A 360 25.16 13.75 -24.31
N ASN A 361 25.32 15.06 -24.07
CA ASN A 361 25.41 15.58 -22.71
C ASN A 361 24.04 15.99 -22.17
N TRP A 362 23.83 15.70 -20.89
CA TRP A 362 22.68 16.15 -20.11
C TRP A 362 23.03 17.38 -19.30
N TYR A 363 22.08 18.31 -19.20
CA TYR A 363 22.17 19.49 -18.36
C TYR A 363 20.93 19.55 -17.49
N PHE A 364 21.11 19.77 -16.19
CA PHE A 364 20.05 19.76 -15.19
C PHE A 364 20.00 21.09 -14.45
N ASN A 365 18.80 21.54 -14.09
CA ASN A 365 18.58 22.54 -13.05
C ASN A 365 17.66 21.88 -12.01
N LEU A 366 18.29 21.27 -11.01
CA LEU A 366 17.61 20.51 -9.96
C LEU A 366 16.89 21.47 -9.01
N SER A 367 15.66 21.14 -8.63
CA SER A 367 14.77 22.01 -7.86
C SER A 367 15.27 22.26 -6.43
N THR A 368 16.01 21.31 -5.84
CA THR A 368 16.59 21.44 -4.49
C THR A 368 17.79 22.39 -4.43
N VAL A 369 18.59 22.45 -5.50
CA VAL A 369 19.86 23.21 -5.55
C VAL A 369 19.73 24.50 -6.35
N GLY A 370 18.96 24.47 -7.44
CA GLY A 370 18.78 25.56 -8.41
C GLY A 370 20.02 25.88 -9.25
N ALA A 371 21.07 25.06 -9.17
CA ALA A 371 22.32 25.22 -9.93
C ALA A 371 22.31 24.37 -11.21
N ASP A 372 22.98 24.85 -12.25
CA ASP A 372 23.12 24.11 -13.50
C ASP A 372 24.20 23.04 -13.35
N GLU A 373 23.83 21.78 -13.52
CA GLU A 373 24.73 20.63 -13.49
C GLU A 373 24.86 19.98 -14.87
N VAL A 374 25.96 19.27 -15.10
CA VAL A 374 26.23 18.60 -16.38
C VAL A 374 26.63 17.15 -16.11
N LEU A 375 25.97 16.22 -16.79
CA LEU A 375 26.36 14.83 -16.83
C LEU A 375 26.71 14.42 -18.26
N ASN A 376 27.92 13.88 -18.43
CA ASN A 376 28.38 13.36 -19.71
C ASN A 376 27.91 11.90 -19.86
N PHE A 377 26.66 11.72 -20.27
CA PHE A 377 26.05 10.41 -20.43
C PHE A 377 25.25 10.32 -21.75
N GLY A 378 25.87 9.73 -22.77
CA GLY A 378 25.29 9.62 -24.11
C GLY A 378 26.35 9.81 -25.18
N PHE A 379 25.91 9.93 -26.43
CA PHE A 379 26.77 10.21 -27.57
C PHE A 379 25.97 10.84 -28.72
N ALA A 380 26.68 11.33 -29.75
CA ALA A 380 26.03 11.88 -30.94
C ALA A 380 25.18 10.79 -31.65
N GLY A 381 23.90 11.08 -31.86
CA GLY A 381 22.97 10.15 -32.51
C GLY A 381 22.16 9.28 -31.55
N CYS A 382 22.26 9.47 -30.24
CA CYS A 382 21.27 8.93 -29.31
C CYS A 382 20.17 9.94 -28.97
N LEU A 383 19.02 9.44 -28.54
CA LEU A 383 17.88 10.21 -28.04
C LEU A 383 17.73 10.00 -26.52
N PRO A 384 17.41 11.05 -25.75
CA PRO A 384 17.20 10.96 -24.31
C PRO A 384 15.81 10.40 -23.98
N VAL A 385 15.71 9.68 -22.87
CA VAL A 385 14.46 9.32 -22.20
C VAL A 385 14.70 9.40 -20.69
N SER A 386 13.71 9.85 -19.95
CA SER A 386 13.67 9.77 -18.49
C SER A 386 12.51 8.88 -18.03
N GLY A 387 12.64 8.30 -16.84
CA GLY A 387 11.61 7.47 -16.22
C GLY A 387 12.14 6.80 -14.96
N ASP A 388 11.26 6.40 -14.04
CA ASP A 388 11.64 5.68 -12.82
C ASP A 388 11.86 4.19 -13.13
N PHE A 389 13.01 3.84 -13.72
CA PHE A 389 13.20 2.51 -14.31
C PHE A 389 13.47 1.40 -13.28
N ASP A 390 13.79 1.74 -12.02
CA ASP A 390 14.03 0.78 -10.94
C ASP A 390 13.04 0.86 -9.77
N GLY A 391 12.05 1.75 -9.85
CA GLY A 391 10.94 1.88 -8.90
C GLY A 391 11.34 2.53 -7.59
N ASP A 392 12.39 3.36 -7.59
CA ASP A 392 12.89 4.07 -6.41
C ASP A 392 12.30 5.48 -6.24
N LEU A 393 11.41 5.88 -7.17
CA LEU A 393 10.73 7.18 -7.27
C LEU A 393 11.62 8.33 -7.75
N LEU A 394 12.86 8.07 -8.15
CA LEU A 394 13.67 9.03 -8.90
C LEU A 394 13.48 8.80 -10.38
N SER A 395 13.38 9.89 -11.14
CA SER A 395 13.55 9.79 -12.60
C SER A 395 15.00 9.41 -12.90
N ASP A 396 15.19 8.30 -13.59
CA ASP A 396 16.48 7.87 -14.12
C ASP A 396 16.70 8.37 -15.54
N LEU A 397 17.94 8.22 -16.02
CA LEU A 397 18.30 8.63 -17.37
C LEU A 397 18.50 7.41 -18.25
N ALA A 398 17.97 7.47 -19.46
CA ALA A 398 18.26 6.51 -20.51
C ALA A 398 18.59 7.21 -21.82
N VAL A 399 19.43 6.57 -22.63
CA VAL A 399 19.67 7.00 -24.01
C VAL A 399 19.46 5.85 -24.98
N TYR A 400 18.79 6.15 -26.09
CA TYR A 400 18.51 5.20 -27.17
C TYR A 400 19.37 5.49 -28.39
N ASP A 401 20.18 4.53 -28.81
CA ASP A 401 20.99 4.65 -30.04
C ASP A 401 20.10 4.49 -31.28
N THR A 402 19.87 5.59 -32.02
CA THR A 402 18.98 5.53 -33.19
C THR A 402 19.55 4.72 -34.34
N ALA A 403 20.86 4.43 -34.35
CA ALA A 403 21.50 3.64 -35.40
C ALA A 403 21.39 2.13 -35.14
N THR A 404 21.51 1.70 -33.89
CA THR A 404 21.58 0.27 -33.52
C THR A 404 20.32 -0.25 -32.83
N GLY A 405 19.59 0.63 -32.14
CA GLY A 405 18.49 0.27 -31.24
C GLY A 405 18.95 -0.17 -29.84
N ASP A 406 20.22 0.05 -29.48
CA ASP A 406 20.74 -0.24 -28.14
C ASP A 406 20.29 0.83 -27.14
N TRP A 407 20.03 0.40 -25.89
CA TRP A 407 19.73 1.28 -24.77
C TRP A 407 20.89 1.34 -23.78
N TYR A 408 21.05 2.49 -23.14
CA TYR A 408 22.02 2.68 -22.06
C TYR A 408 21.30 3.41 -20.93
N MET A 409 21.53 3.02 -19.68
CA MET A 409 20.86 3.58 -18.51
C MET A 409 21.85 4.10 -17.47
N TRP A 410 21.48 5.20 -16.85
CA TRP A 410 22.14 5.78 -15.70
C TRP A 410 21.11 5.98 -14.58
N LEU A 411 21.23 5.15 -13.54
CA LEU A 411 20.39 5.29 -12.35
C LEU A 411 20.86 6.47 -11.52
N MET A 412 19.94 7.33 -11.11
CA MET A 412 20.27 8.53 -10.33
C MET A 412 20.79 8.19 -8.92
N ALA A 413 20.46 7.01 -8.40
CA ALA A 413 21.08 6.40 -7.21
C ALA A 413 22.59 6.08 -7.37
N GLY A 414 23.21 6.40 -8.50
CA GLY A 414 24.67 6.39 -8.70
C GLY A 414 25.20 5.11 -9.35
N ARG A 415 24.39 4.41 -10.15
CA ARG A 415 24.78 3.18 -10.83
C ARG A 415 24.56 3.27 -12.34
N PHE A 416 25.63 3.08 -13.11
CA PHE A 416 25.53 2.86 -14.55
C PHE A 416 25.12 1.43 -14.86
N VAL A 417 24.17 1.24 -15.77
CA VAL A 417 23.73 -0.07 -16.24
C VAL A 417 23.65 -0.06 -17.77
N HIS A 418 24.36 -0.99 -18.40
CA HIS A 418 24.14 -1.29 -19.82
C HIS A 418 22.91 -2.19 -19.92
N VAL A 419 21.87 -1.73 -20.61
CA VAL A 419 20.55 -2.34 -20.55
C VAL A 419 20.03 -2.59 -21.97
N LEU A 420 19.61 -3.83 -22.22
CA LEU A 420 18.70 -4.24 -23.30
C LEU A 420 19.13 -4.07 -24.78
N ASN A 421 18.91 -5.13 -25.55
CA ASN A 421 19.04 -5.17 -27.02
C ASN A 421 17.61 -5.31 -27.60
N PHE A 422 16.85 -4.22 -27.69
CA PHE A 422 15.48 -4.25 -28.21
C PHE A 422 15.06 -2.93 -28.87
N GLY A 423 14.25 -3.04 -29.92
CA GLY A 423 13.89 -1.92 -30.81
C GLY A 423 14.56 -2.04 -32.17
N GLY A 424 14.72 -0.92 -32.87
CA GLY A 424 15.30 -0.87 -34.21
C GLY A 424 15.63 0.55 -34.66
N GLN A 425 16.32 0.64 -35.80
CA GLN A 425 16.83 1.91 -36.30
C GLN A 425 15.72 2.97 -36.43
N ASP A 426 15.97 4.16 -35.88
CA ASP A 426 15.12 5.36 -35.92
C ASP A 426 13.70 5.17 -35.31
N PHE A 427 13.54 4.25 -34.35
CA PHE A 427 12.34 4.21 -33.50
C PHE A 427 12.30 5.41 -32.53
N ILE A 428 11.09 5.78 -32.08
CA ILE A 428 10.90 6.81 -31.06
C ILE A 428 11.00 6.16 -29.67
N PRO A 429 11.95 6.56 -28.81
CA PRO A 429 12.05 6.04 -27.46
C PRO A 429 11.16 6.85 -26.49
N THR A 430 10.56 6.20 -25.50
CA THR A 430 9.76 6.80 -24.40
C THR A 430 9.73 5.83 -23.20
N SER A 431 9.03 6.19 -22.12
CA SER A 431 8.92 5.39 -20.89
C SER A 431 7.48 5.38 -20.33
N GLY A 432 7.19 4.44 -19.43
CA GLY A 432 5.95 4.42 -18.64
C GLY A 432 5.69 3.10 -17.94
N ASP A 433 4.97 3.13 -16.80
CA ASP A 433 4.59 1.96 -16.00
C ASP A 433 3.40 1.22 -16.62
N PHE A 434 3.67 0.30 -17.56
CA PHE A 434 2.67 -0.53 -18.22
C PHE A 434 2.36 -1.81 -17.44
N THR A 435 3.20 -2.19 -16.48
CA THR A 435 3.00 -3.39 -15.65
C THR A 435 2.21 -3.12 -14.36
N GLY A 436 2.14 -1.86 -13.92
CA GLY A 436 1.52 -1.41 -12.68
C GLY A 436 2.33 -1.77 -11.44
N ASP A 437 3.64 -2.01 -11.58
CA ASP A 437 4.53 -2.36 -10.47
C ASP A 437 5.16 -1.13 -9.80
N GLY A 438 5.00 0.05 -10.39
CA GLY A 438 5.53 1.33 -9.95
C GLY A 438 6.87 1.69 -10.56
N ALA A 439 7.48 0.84 -11.39
CA ALA A 439 8.64 1.16 -12.21
C ALA A 439 8.22 1.40 -13.66
N ASP A 440 8.90 2.33 -14.32
CA ASP A 440 8.71 2.59 -15.73
C ASP A 440 9.36 1.51 -16.59
N GLU A 441 8.65 1.08 -17.62
CA GLU A 441 9.22 0.30 -18.70
C GLU A 441 9.90 1.19 -19.74
N PHE A 442 10.85 0.60 -20.49
CA PHE A 442 11.44 1.19 -21.68
C PHE A 442 10.54 0.90 -22.88
N ILE A 443 10.29 1.91 -23.72
CA ILE A 443 9.50 1.77 -24.94
C ILE A 443 10.30 2.24 -26.15
N ALA A 444 10.33 1.42 -27.20
CA ALA A 444 10.78 1.81 -28.53
C ALA A 444 9.62 1.63 -29.53
N TYR A 445 9.13 2.74 -30.09
CA TYR A 445 7.99 2.76 -31.01
C TYR A 445 8.43 2.86 -32.49
N ASP A 446 8.01 1.90 -33.32
CA ASP A 446 8.25 1.94 -34.77
C ASP A 446 7.22 2.81 -35.48
N THR A 447 7.61 4.04 -35.81
CA THR A 447 6.77 4.98 -36.56
C THR A 447 6.40 4.51 -37.96
N ARG A 448 6.99 3.42 -38.49
CA ARG A 448 6.72 2.86 -39.82
C ARG A 448 5.65 1.76 -39.79
N THR A 449 5.39 1.16 -38.64
CA THR A 449 4.44 0.04 -38.50
C THR A 449 3.38 0.27 -37.42
N GLY A 450 3.66 1.14 -36.45
CA GLY A 450 2.86 1.33 -35.25
C GLY A 450 3.15 0.28 -34.17
N ASP A 451 4.30 -0.40 -34.24
CA ASP A 451 4.67 -1.39 -33.23
C ASP A 451 5.31 -0.72 -32.00
N TRP A 452 4.76 -1.03 -30.83
CA TRP A 452 5.35 -0.73 -29.53
C TRP A 452 6.20 -1.92 -29.11
N HIS A 453 7.49 -1.70 -28.85
CA HIS A 453 8.36 -2.67 -28.21
C HIS A 453 8.62 -2.21 -26.78
N ILE A 454 8.35 -3.07 -25.80
CA ILE A 454 8.35 -2.70 -24.38
C ILE A 454 9.21 -3.68 -23.61
N ALA A 455 10.02 -3.16 -22.70
CA ALA A 455 10.93 -3.94 -21.86
C ALA A 455 10.90 -3.47 -20.41
N SER A 456 10.74 -4.41 -19.48
CA SER A 456 10.83 -4.16 -18.04
C SER A 456 12.12 -4.73 -17.46
N LEU A 457 12.73 -3.99 -16.53
CA LEU A 457 13.93 -4.41 -15.80
C LEU A 457 13.60 -5.27 -14.58
N THR A 458 12.41 -5.10 -14.01
CA THR A 458 12.02 -5.71 -12.73
C THR A 458 11.72 -7.19 -12.87
N ASP A 459 11.10 -7.59 -13.98
CA ASP A 459 10.67 -8.97 -14.25
C ASP A 459 11.30 -9.59 -15.54
N GLY A 460 12.09 -8.80 -16.28
CA GLY A 460 12.72 -9.21 -17.54
C GLY A 460 11.73 -9.42 -18.70
N TYR A 461 10.54 -8.83 -18.59
CA TYR A 461 9.45 -8.96 -19.55
C TYR A 461 9.75 -8.16 -20.83
N LEU A 462 9.63 -8.82 -21.98
CA LEU A 462 9.75 -8.23 -23.30
C LEU A 462 8.51 -8.60 -24.11
N PHE A 463 7.76 -7.60 -24.57
CA PHE A 463 6.64 -7.85 -25.47
C PHE A 463 6.55 -6.80 -26.56
N SER A 464 5.73 -7.08 -27.56
CA SER A 464 5.42 -6.12 -28.60
C SER A 464 3.93 -6.15 -28.92
N LEU A 465 3.38 -4.97 -29.15
CA LEU A 465 1.99 -4.76 -29.50
C LEU A 465 1.92 -3.83 -30.70
N ASN A 466 1.11 -4.18 -31.70
CA ASN A 466 0.80 -3.25 -32.78
C ASN A 466 -0.35 -2.34 -32.33
N PHE A 467 -0.05 -1.06 -32.09
CA PHE A 467 -1.04 -0.05 -31.74
C PHE A 467 -0.63 1.32 -32.28
N GLY A 468 -1.39 1.82 -33.23
CA GLY A 468 -1.09 3.05 -33.96
C GLY A 468 -0.89 2.80 -35.44
N PHE A 469 -0.32 3.77 -36.12
CA PHE A 469 -0.08 3.72 -37.56
C PHE A 469 1.07 4.62 -37.97
N VAL A 470 1.40 4.59 -39.26
CA VAL A 470 2.54 5.30 -39.85
C VAL A 470 2.49 6.78 -39.50
N GLY A 471 3.55 7.27 -38.85
CA GLY A 471 3.75 8.70 -38.57
C GLY A 471 3.07 9.26 -37.33
N CYS A 472 2.39 8.43 -36.52
CA CYS A 472 1.92 8.89 -35.20
C CYS A 472 3.08 9.05 -34.20
N ILE A 473 2.86 9.88 -33.17
CA ILE A 473 3.75 10.00 -32.00
C ILE A 473 3.21 9.14 -30.86
N PRO A 474 4.03 8.32 -30.18
CA PRO A 474 3.64 7.65 -28.94
C PRO A 474 3.54 8.66 -27.80
N VAL A 475 2.45 8.60 -27.04
CA VAL A 475 2.14 9.54 -25.94
C VAL A 475 1.57 8.76 -24.75
N PRO A 476 2.35 7.84 -24.15
CA PRO A 476 1.85 7.00 -23.07
C PRO A 476 1.43 7.83 -21.85
N GLY A 477 0.43 7.37 -21.12
CA GLY A 477 -0.12 8.05 -19.94
C GLY A 477 -1.25 7.23 -19.31
N ASP A 478 -1.60 7.50 -18.06
CA ASP A 478 -2.70 6.82 -17.35
C ASP A 478 -3.99 7.64 -17.53
N TYR A 479 -4.62 7.52 -18.70
CA TYR A 479 -5.75 8.36 -19.10
C TYR A 479 -7.06 7.99 -18.38
N ASP A 480 -7.20 6.76 -17.89
CA ASP A 480 -8.39 6.31 -17.17
C ASP A 480 -8.23 6.24 -15.63
N GLY A 481 -7.08 6.70 -15.13
CA GLY A 481 -6.79 6.86 -13.70
C GLY A 481 -6.78 5.51 -12.98
N ASP A 482 -6.35 4.43 -13.63
CA ASP A 482 -6.19 3.10 -13.03
C ASP A 482 -4.78 2.85 -12.49
N GLY A 483 -3.89 3.82 -12.61
CA GLY A 483 -2.53 3.78 -12.08
C GLY A 483 -1.56 3.04 -12.99
N ILE A 484 -1.99 2.60 -14.17
CA ILE A 484 -1.17 1.91 -15.18
C ILE A 484 -1.18 2.74 -16.46
N CYS A 485 -0.04 2.85 -17.12
CA CYS A 485 0.04 3.52 -18.43
C CYS A 485 -0.82 2.79 -19.48
N ASP A 486 -1.56 3.61 -20.23
CA ASP A 486 -2.30 3.22 -21.42
C ASP A 486 -1.43 3.40 -22.68
N PHE A 487 -1.73 2.59 -23.69
CA PHE A 487 -1.18 2.86 -25.03
C PHE A 487 -1.93 4.01 -25.65
N ALA A 488 -1.22 5.09 -25.98
CA ALA A 488 -1.81 6.21 -26.69
C ALA A 488 -0.90 6.72 -27.80
N VAL A 489 -1.49 7.05 -28.94
CA VAL A 489 -0.80 7.68 -30.07
C VAL A 489 -1.52 8.94 -30.53
N PHE A 490 -0.73 9.93 -30.94
CA PHE A 490 -1.19 11.21 -31.48
C PHE A 490 -0.89 11.31 -32.98
N ASP A 491 -1.91 11.61 -33.79
CA ASP A 491 -1.74 11.87 -35.23
C ASP A 491 -1.55 13.37 -35.48
N GLN A 492 -0.29 13.78 -35.74
CA GLN A 492 0.06 15.17 -36.04
C GLN A 492 -0.69 15.76 -37.23
N ASN A 493 -1.15 14.94 -38.18
CA ASN A 493 -1.81 15.43 -39.40
C ASN A 493 -3.27 15.82 -39.16
N THR A 494 -3.92 15.24 -38.17
CA THR A 494 -5.34 15.44 -37.89
C THR A 494 -5.58 16.10 -36.53
N GLY A 495 -4.66 15.91 -35.58
CA GLY A 495 -4.85 16.27 -34.17
C GLY A 495 -5.62 15.21 -33.38
N ASP A 496 -5.91 14.05 -33.97
CA ASP A 496 -6.67 12.98 -33.33
C ASP A 496 -5.78 12.15 -32.38
N TRP A 497 -6.40 11.67 -31.30
CA TRP A 497 -5.79 10.78 -30.31
C TRP A 497 -6.42 9.39 -30.39
N TYR A 498 -5.60 8.36 -30.22
CA TYR A 498 -6.06 6.97 -30.19
C TYR A 498 -5.52 6.33 -28.92
N ILE A 499 -6.41 5.79 -28.08
CA ILE A 499 -6.03 5.26 -26.76
C ILE A 499 -6.55 3.83 -26.59
N SER A 500 -5.73 2.96 -26.01
CA SER A 500 -6.11 1.60 -25.62
C SER A 500 -5.83 1.44 -24.12
N PHE A 501 -6.91 1.27 -23.37
CA PHE A 501 -6.86 1.32 -21.90
C PHE A 501 -6.31 0.03 -21.28
N SER A 502 -5.43 0.19 -20.30
CA SER A 502 -4.91 -0.84 -19.38
C SER A 502 -6.05 -1.56 -18.66
N SER A 503 -7.05 -0.82 -18.15
CA SER A 503 -8.21 -1.36 -17.43
C SER A 503 -9.06 -2.32 -18.26
N GLN A 504 -9.00 -2.20 -19.59
CA GLN A 504 -9.68 -3.06 -20.55
C GLN A 504 -8.77 -4.18 -21.08
N LYS A 505 -7.59 -4.38 -20.47
CA LYS A 505 -6.55 -5.30 -20.92
C LYS A 505 -6.15 -5.06 -22.37
N TYR A 506 -6.15 -3.79 -22.78
CA TYR A 506 -5.87 -3.36 -24.15
C TYR A 506 -6.82 -4.00 -25.19
N ALA A 507 -7.99 -4.50 -24.74
CA ALA A 507 -8.97 -5.16 -25.59
C ALA A 507 -9.92 -4.14 -26.24
N GLY A 508 -9.41 -3.41 -27.23
CA GLY A 508 -10.19 -2.44 -28.00
C GLY A 508 -9.40 -1.18 -28.32
N ILE A 509 -9.81 -0.49 -29.38
CA ILE A 509 -9.33 0.85 -29.72
C ILE A 509 -10.40 1.83 -29.24
N GLY A 510 -10.12 2.56 -28.17
CA GLY A 510 -10.83 3.78 -27.84
C GLY A 510 -10.39 4.86 -28.83
N VAL A 511 -11.09 5.00 -29.95
CA VAL A 511 -10.90 6.19 -30.81
C VAL A 511 -11.59 7.35 -30.11
N LEU A 512 -10.84 8.19 -29.42
CA LEU A 512 -11.33 9.49 -29.03
C LEU A 512 -10.87 10.50 -30.07
N ARG A 513 -11.74 10.84 -31.02
CA ARG A 513 -11.51 11.99 -31.90
C ARG A 513 -11.51 13.27 -31.07
N ALA A 514 -10.34 13.63 -30.55
CA ALA A 514 -10.14 14.89 -29.88
C ALA A 514 -10.05 15.98 -30.96
N PHE A 515 -10.99 16.92 -30.94
CA PHE A 515 -11.15 18.01 -31.91
C PHE A 515 -10.04 19.09 -31.79
N LEU A 516 -8.78 18.70 -31.59
CA LEU A 516 -7.69 19.63 -31.28
C LEU A 516 -7.03 20.21 -32.54
N GLY A 517 -7.26 19.55 -33.69
CA GLY A 517 -6.86 20.02 -35.01
C GLY A 517 -5.38 19.82 -35.34
N PRO A 518 -5.01 19.93 -36.63
CA PRO A 518 -3.63 19.78 -37.08
C PRO A 518 -2.71 20.88 -36.51
N ASP A 519 -1.41 20.67 -36.65
CA ASP A 519 -0.36 21.62 -36.24
C ASP A 519 -0.33 21.90 -34.71
N THR A 520 -0.66 20.88 -33.92
CA THR A 520 -0.56 20.91 -32.45
C THR A 520 0.48 19.91 -31.95
N TYR A 521 1.05 20.19 -30.79
CA TYR A 521 1.96 19.29 -30.07
C TYR A 521 1.20 18.59 -28.94
N PRO A 522 1.36 17.27 -28.76
CA PRO A 522 0.79 16.60 -27.60
C PRO A 522 1.53 17.04 -26.32
N ALA A 523 0.78 17.21 -25.24
CA ALA A 523 1.32 17.59 -23.94
C ALA A 523 0.49 16.95 -22.82
N PRO A 524 0.36 15.60 -22.81
CA PRO A 524 -0.45 14.91 -21.81
C PRO A 524 0.07 15.17 -20.41
N GLY A 525 -0.84 15.26 -19.43
CA GLY A 525 -0.53 15.53 -18.02
C GLY A 525 -1.80 15.56 -17.18
N ASP A 526 -1.68 15.47 -15.86
CA ASP A 526 -2.78 15.58 -14.89
C ASP A 526 -2.95 17.05 -14.47
N TYR A 527 -3.79 17.79 -15.21
CA TYR A 527 -3.95 19.24 -15.03
C TYR A 527 -5.10 19.60 -14.10
N ASP A 528 -5.93 18.63 -13.71
CA ASP A 528 -7.04 18.83 -12.76
C ASP A 528 -6.85 18.16 -11.39
N GLY A 529 -5.75 17.39 -11.22
CA GLY A 529 -5.33 16.77 -9.97
C GLY A 529 -6.18 15.56 -9.58
N ASP A 530 -6.91 14.97 -10.53
CA ASP A 530 -7.74 13.80 -10.28
C ASP A 530 -6.96 12.47 -10.33
N GLY A 531 -5.67 12.53 -10.66
CA GLY A 531 -4.79 11.39 -10.79
C GLY A 531 -4.89 10.71 -12.15
N ALA A 532 -5.64 11.21 -13.12
CA ALA A 532 -5.66 10.72 -14.49
C ALA A 532 -4.95 11.71 -15.44
N THR A 533 -4.42 11.20 -16.53
CA THR A 533 -3.80 12.01 -17.58
C THR A 533 -4.88 12.61 -18.47
N GLU A 534 -4.93 13.93 -18.60
CA GLU A 534 -5.75 14.61 -19.60
C GLU A 534 -5.15 14.47 -21.00
N ILE A 535 -6.06 14.38 -21.97
CA ILE A 535 -5.72 14.57 -23.38
C ILE A 535 -5.53 16.06 -23.60
N THR A 536 -4.27 16.46 -23.80
CA THR A 536 -3.90 17.86 -23.91
C THR A 536 -3.06 18.11 -25.17
N ALA A 537 -3.44 19.13 -25.92
CA ALA A 537 -2.67 19.59 -27.07
C ALA A 537 -2.38 21.08 -26.99
N TYR A 538 -1.13 21.40 -27.33
CA TYR A 538 -0.61 22.75 -27.41
C TYR A 538 -0.55 23.22 -28.87
N LYS A 539 -1.26 24.29 -29.20
CA LYS A 539 -1.15 24.97 -30.48
C LYS A 539 -0.17 26.14 -30.36
N PRO A 540 0.99 26.11 -31.04
CA PRO A 540 1.99 27.17 -30.94
C PRO A 540 1.43 28.52 -31.38
N GLU A 541 0.67 28.55 -32.48
CA GLU A 541 0.01 29.74 -32.96
C GLU A 541 -0.95 30.30 -31.90
N GLY A 542 -0.51 31.35 -31.21
CA GLY A 542 -1.28 32.00 -30.14
C GLY A 542 -1.16 31.33 -28.77
N GLY A 543 -0.30 30.31 -28.62
CA GLY A 543 -0.01 29.64 -27.35
C GLY A 543 -1.25 29.05 -26.69
N VAL A 544 -2.03 28.26 -27.43
CA VAL A 544 -3.34 27.76 -26.97
C VAL A 544 -3.20 26.33 -26.47
N TRP A 545 -3.59 26.11 -25.22
CA TRP A 545 -3.69 24.79 -24.59
C TRP A 545 -5.15 24.37 -24.52
N ASN A 546 -5.43 23.14 -24.93
CA ASN A 546 -6.76 22.55 -24.89
C ASN A 546 -6.71 21.28 -24.05
N PHE A 547 -7.61 21.16 -23.07
CA PHE A 547 -7.64 20.05 -22.12
C PHE A 547 -8.94 19.27 -22.23
N TYR A 548 -8.83 17.95 -22.30
CA TYR A 548 -9.98 17.07 -22.37
C TYR A 548 -9.82 15.91 -21.38
N ASN A 549 -10.72 15.84 -20.41
CA ASN A 549 -10.79 14.74 -19.45
C ASN A 549 -11.76 13.68 -20.01
N ILE A 550 -11.19 12.51 -20.31
CA ILE A 550 -11.91 11.39 -20.93
C ILE A 550 -12.86 10.70 -19.96
N ASN A 551 -12.51 10.66 -18.67
CA ASN A 551 -13.31 10.06 -17.60
C ASN A 551 -14.61 10.84 -17.35
N GLN A 552 -14.55 12.16 -17.54
CA GLN A 552 -15.71 13.05 -17.49
C GLN A 552 -16.39 13.23 -18.86
N ASN A 553 -15.78 12.72 -19.95
CA ASN A 553 -16.18 12.96 -21.34
C ASN A 553 -16.41 14.46 -21.61
N LYS A 554 -15.49 15.30 -21.15
CA LYS A 554 -15.69 16.75 -21.04
C LYS A 554 -14.45 17.54 -21.46
N PHE A 555 -14.67 18.55 -22.29
CA PHE A 555 -13.69 19.62 -22.51
C PHE A 555 -13.62 20.48 -21.25
N LEU A 556 -12.45 20.50 -20.60
CA LEU A 556 -12.28 21.19 -19.33
C LEU A 556 -12.19 22.70 -19.55
N SER A 557 -11.25 23.14 -20.39
CA SER A 557 -10.98 24.56 -20.63
C SER A 557 -10.05 24.80 -21.84
N GLU A 558 -9.97 26.06 -22.26
CA GLU A 558 -8.89 26.59 -23.12
C GLU A 558 -8.05 27.55 -22.27
N SER A 559 -6.73 27.37 -22.27
CA SER A 559 -5.77 28.30 -21.65
C SER A 559 -4.86 28.92 -22.69
N ARG A 560 -4.41 30.16 -22.45
CA ARG A 560 -3.48 30.87 -23.32
C ARG A 560 -2.17 31.11 -22.60
N PHE A 561 -1.16 30.33 -22.97
CA PHE A 561 0.17 30.36 -22.37
C PHE A 561 1.22 29.88 -23.39
N GLY A 562 2.35 30.58 -23.48
CA GLY A 562 3.40 30.32 -24.46
C GLY A 562 3.22 31.07 -25.79
N TYR A 563 3.92 30.64 -26.84
CA TYR A 563 4.02 31.33 -28.13
C TYR A 563 4.52 30.44 -29.29
N SER A 564 4.46 30.95 -30.53
CA SER A 564 4.56 30.21 -31.80
C SER A 564 5.79 29.34 -32.08
N ILE A 565 6.81 29.37 -31.22
CA ILE A 565 8.06 28.60 -31.37
C ILE A 565 8.40 27.79 -30.12
N ALA A 566 7.58 27.89 -29.08
CA ALA A 566 7.81 27.23 -27.81
C ALA A 566 7.34 25.77 -27.90
N TYR A 567 8.05 24.87 -27.21
CA TYR A 567 7.74 23.45 -27.11
C TYR A 567 7.12 23.18 -25.75
N PRO A 568 6.00 22.43 -25.64
CA PRO A 568 5.38 22.15 -24.34
C PRO A 568 6.20 21.11 -23.56
N VAL A 569 6.37 21.32 -22.25
CA VAL A 569 7.11 20.44 -21.34
C VAL A 569 6.39 20.35 -19.98
N PRO A 570 5.12 19.89 -19.95
CA PRO A 570 4.34 19.86 -18.71
C PRO A 570 4.94 18.93 -17.65
N GLY A 571 4.60 19.19 -16.40
CA GLY A 571 5.05 18.45 -15.22
C GLY A 571 4.70 19.23 -13.96
N ASP A 572 4.71 18.58 -12.79
CA ASP A 572 4.51 19.21 -11.49
C ASP A 572 5.81 19.88 -10.99
N TYR A 573 6.02 21.17 -11.26
CA TYR A 573 7.25 21.91 -10.91
C TYR A 573 7.18 22.58 -9.53
N ASP A 574 6.03 22.57 -8.84
CA ASP A 574 5.89 23.12 -7.49
C ASP A 574 5.56 22.09 -6.38
N GLY A 575 5.30 20.83 -6.77
CA GLY A 575 5.13 19.67 -5.91
C GLY A 575 3.73 19.55 -5.33
N ASP A 576 2.73 20.15 -5.99
CA ASP A 576 1.34 20.12 -5.55
C ASP A 576 0.50 18.97 -6.13
N SER A 577 1.16 18.10 -6.90
CA SER A 577 0.60 16.94 -7.60
C SER A 577 -0.37 17.30 -8.74
N ILE A 578 -0.25 18.50 -9.29
CA ILE A 578 -0.95 18.95 -10.49
C ILE A 578 0.10 19.39 -11.52
N ASP A 579 -0.03 18.94 -12.76
CA ASP A 579 0.91 19.33 -13.81
C ASP A 579 0.74 20.80 -14.21
N ASP A 580 1.88 21.49 -14.33
CA ASP A 580 1.97 22.88 -14.68
C ASP A 580 2.06 23.12 -16.19
N LEU A 581 1.63 24.31 -16.62
CA LEU A 581 1.81 24.73 -18.00
C LEU A 581 3.22 25.27 -18.18
N VAL A 582 4.06 24.51 -18.88
CA VAL A 582 5.46 24.89 -19.13
C VAL A 582 5.77 24.83 -20.61
N VAL A 583 6.47 25.84 -21.11
CA VAL A 583 7.01 25.86 -22.47
C VAL A 583 8.49 26.23 -22.49
N TYR A 584 9.23 25.57 -23.39
CA TYR A 584 10.66 25.78 -23.65
C TYR A 584 10.89 26.40 -25.03
N ASP A 585 11.72 27.42 -25.09
CA ASP A 585 12.16 28.04 -26.34
C ASP A 585 13.55 27.56 -26.73
N GLN A 586 13.60 26.67 -27.73
CA GLN A 586 14.84 26.08 -28.24
C GLN A 586 15.83 27.09 -28.84
N TYR A 587 15.43 28.33 -29.14
CA TYR A 587 16.33 29.33 -29.71
C TYR A 587 16.97 30.21 -28.64
N SER A 588 16.22 30.57 -27.61
CA SER A 588 16.71 31.40 -26.51
C SER A 588 17.24 30.58 -25.32
N GLY A 589 16.75 29.35 -25.15
CA GLY A 589 16.94 28.56 -23.94
C GLY A 589 16.07 29.04 -22.77
N ASP A 590 15.02 29.82 -23.03
CA ASP A 590 14.12 30.32 -21.99
C ASP A 590 13.01 29.30 -21.73
N TRP A 591 12.74 29.06 -20.45
CA TRP A 591 11.61 28.27 -19.94
C TRP A 591 10.61 29.20 -19.29
N HIS A 592 9.35 29.09 -19.71
CA HIS A 592 8.23 29.82 -19.16
C HIS A 592 7.34 28.84 -18.41
N ILE A 593 7.16 29.05 -17.12
CA ILE A 593 6.46 28.13 -16.20
C ILE A 593 5.28 28.88 -15.60
N LEU A 594 4.06 28.40 -15.84
CA LEU A 594 2.84 28.87 -15.19
C LEU A 594 2.33 27.76 -14.30
N LEU A 595 2.50 27.96 -13.00
CA LEU A 595 2.12 26.98 -11.99
C LEU A 595 0.60 26.86 -11.90
N SER A 596 0.11 25.68 -11.51
CA SER A 596 -1.29 25.38 -11.19
C SER A 596 -1.86 26.37 -10.16
N SER A 597 -1.03 26.82 -9.22
CA SER A 597 -1.31 27.86 -8.22
C SER A 597 -1.51 29.27 -8.81
N GLY A 598 -1.20 29.46 -10.10
CA GLY A 598 -1.30 30.72 -10.84
C GLY A 598 -0.05 31.59 -10.79
N GLU A 599 1.02 31.16 -10.10
CA GLU A 599 2.30 31.84 -10.11
C GLU A 599 3.02 31.64 -11.45
N TYR A 600 3.62 32.70 -11.98
CA TYR A 600 4.38 32.66 -13.22
C TYR A 600 5.88 32.87 -12.97
N LYS A 601 6.69 31.95 -13.48
CA LYS A 601 8.15 31.93 -13.38
C LYS A 601 8.79 31.88 -14.78
N VAL A 602 10.01 32.41 -14.86
CA VAL A 602 10.83 32.31 -16.09
C VAL A 602 12.24 31.90 -15.68
N ARG A 603 12.70 30.77 -16.20
CA ARG A 603 14.13 30.39 -16.15
C ARG A 603 14.76 30.77 -17.48
N LYS A 604 15.72 31.69 -17.45
CA LYS A 604 16.37 32.18 -18.67
C LYS A 604 17.66 31.44 -18.96
N LEU A 605 17.99 31.33 -20.25
CA LEU A 605 19.29 30.85 -20.74
C LEU A 605 19.70 29.46 -20.22
N PHE A 606 18.73 28.57 -20.01
CA PHE A 606 18.96 27.17 -19.65
C PHE A 606 18.57 26.27 -20.82
N GLY A 607 19.57 25.96 -21.66
CA GLY A 607 19.37 25.30 -22.96
C GLY A 607 19.78 26.20 -24.12
N GLY A 608 19.03 26.15 -25.22
CA GLY A 608 19.25 26.91 -26.43
C GLY A 608 19.53 26.04 -27.67
N PRO A 609 20.10 26.63 -28.75
CA PRO A 609 20.19 25.95 -30.04
C PRO A 609 20.96 24.63 -29.98
N GLY A 610 20.31 23.54 -30.39
CA GLY A 610 20.87 22.19 -30.38
C GLY A 610 20.67 21.42 -29.07
N LEU A 611 20.01 22.02 -28.08
CA LEU A 611 19.52 21.36 -26.87
C LEU A 611 18.01 21.19 -26.94
N ILE A 612 17.54 19.97 -26.74
CA ILE A 612 16.13 19.62 -26.64
C ILE A 612 15.73 19.48 -25.17
N PRO A 613 14.50 19.85 -24.77
CA PRO A 613 14.02 19.55 -23.44
C PRO A 613 13.85 18.03 -23.29
N VAL A 614 14.12 17.52 -22.09
CA VAL A 614 13.83 16.12 -21.77
C VAL A 614 12.36 16.02 -21.40
N THR A 615 11.63 15.17 -22.11
CA THR A 615 10.26 14.78 -21.79
C THR A 615 10.21 13.26 -21.61
N ARG A 616 9.09 12.77 -21.08
CA ARG A 616 8.72 11.36 -21.23
C ARG A 616 8.61 10.97 -22.70
#